data_AF-A0A7Y1UY08-F1
#
_entry.id   AF-A0A7Y1UY08-F1
#
_cell.length_a   1.000
_cell.length_b   1.000
_cell.length_c   1.000
_cell.angle_alpha   90.00
_cell.angle_beta   90.00
_cell.angle_gamma   90.00
#
_symmetry.space_group_name_H-M   'P 1'
#
loop_
_entity.id
_entity.type
_entity.pdbx_description
1 polymer ?
#
loop_
_entity_poly.entity_id
_entity_poly.type
_entity_poly.pdbx_seq_one_letter_code
_entity_poly.pdbx_strand_id
1 'polypeptide(L)'
;MSPWLIVIIVGIGTYLTRLSFIGILGTREVPTYVERPLRLVAPAVIAAIAIPELVAPDGVVHISFDNLRLLAGLIAIVAAWTTRSIGWTIGVGMVSLWILDWLL
;
A
#
# COMPACT_ATOMS: atom_id res chain seq x y z
N MET A 1 0.94 -9.22 29.32
CA MET A 1 0.36 -7.86 29.27
C MET A 1 -1.08 -7.99 28.80
N SER A 2 -2.05 -7.35 29.46
CA SER A 2 -3.45 -7.43 29.00
C SER A 2 -3.59 -6.69 27.66
N PRO A 3 -4.29 -7.26 26.65
CA PRO A 3 -4.44 -6.66 25.33
C PRO A 3 -5.11 -5.28 25.39
N TRP A 4 -5.95 -5.04 26.40
CA TRP A 4 -6.57 -3.72 26.64
C TRP A 4 -5.56 -2.63 26.94
N LEU A 5 -4.49 -2.95 27.66
CA LEU A 5 -3.44 -2.00 28.01
C LEU A 5 -2.64 -1.59 26.77
N ILE A 6 -2.41 -2.52 25.83
CA ILE A 6 -1.77 -2.26 24.54
C ILE A 6 -2.63 -1.32 23.69
N VAL A 7 -3.93 -1.58 23.59
CA VAL A 7 -4.86 -0.74 22.84
C VAL A 7 -4.87 0.69 23.37
N ILE A 8 -4.89 0.87 24.70
CA ILE A 8 -4.87 2.19 25.32
C ILE A 8 -3.55 2.91 25.00
N ILE A 9 -2.40 2.24 25.16
CA ILE A 9 -1.09 2.86 24.90
C ILE A 9 -0.96 3.27 23.43
N VAL A 10 -1.31 2.37 22.50
CA VAL A 10 -1.24 2.65 21.05
C VAL A 10 -2.23 3.75 20.65
N GLY A 11 -3.44 3.72 21.21
CA GLY A 11 -4.46 4.74 20.98
C GLY A 11 -3.98 6.13 21.40
N ILE A 12 -3.45 6.25 22.62
CA ILE A 12 -2.89 7.50 23.14
C ILE A 12 -1.70 7.96 22.28
N GLY A 13 -0.76 7.06 21.96
CA GLY A 13 0.41 7.40 21.14
C GLY A 13 0.03 7.90 19.74
N THR A 14 -0.94 7.25 19.09
CA THR A 14 -1.45 7.66 17.78
C THR A 14 -2.15 9.02 17.85
N TYR A 15 -2.96 9.22 18.89
CA TYR A 15 -3.67 10.48 19.10
C TYR A 15 -2.70 11.64 19.36
N LEU A 16 -1.71 11.45 20.23
CA LEU A 16 -0.67 12.43 20.50
C LEU A 16 0.11 12.79 19.24
N THR A 17 0.46 11.79 18.41
CA THR A 17 1.14 12.04 17.13
C THR A 17 0.31 12.96 16.24
N ARG A 18 -0.99 12.68 16.07
CA ARG A 18 -1.91 13.56 15.32
C ARG A 18 -2.00 14.96 15.95
N LEU A 19 -2.07 15.04 17.26
CA LEU A 19 -2.20 16.30 17.99
C LEU A 19 -0.93 17.16 17.87
N SER A 20 0.26 16.54 17.83
CA SER A 20 1.52 17.24 17.55
C SER A 20 1.50 17.91 16.17
N PHE A 21 1.01 17.22 15.14
CA PHE A 21 0.87 17.83 13.81
C PHE A 21 -0.16 18.96 13.82
N ILE A 22 -1.34 18.79 14.42
CA ILE A 22 -2.37 19.85 14.43
C ILE A 22 -1.93 21.05 15.28
N GLY A 23 -1.31 20.83 16.44
CA GLY A 23 -0.88 21.89 17.34
C GLY A 23 0.32 22.69 16.84
N ILE A 24 1.30 22.04 16.19
CA ILE A 24 2.52 22.70 15.68
C ILE A 24 2.30 23.27 14.28
N LEU A 25 1.55 22.57 13.43
CA LEU A 25 1.36 22.93 12.02
C LEU A 25 0.08 23.76 11.80
N GLY A 26 -0.85 23.81 12.76
CA GLY A 26 -2.06 24.64 12.68
C GLY A 26 -1.80 26.15 12.79
N THR A 27 -0.62 26.56 13.23
CA THR A 27 -0.21 27.98 13.36
C THR A 27 0.86 28.41 12.35
N ARG A 28 1.35 27.50 11.49
CA ARG A 28 2.42 27.75 10.52
C ARG A 28 1.97 27.28 9.15
N GLU A 29 2.03 28.15 8.14
CA GLU A 29 1.82 27.74 6.75
C GLU A 29 2.83 26.65 6.38
N VAL A 30 2.32 25.51 5.92
CA VAL A 30 3.17 24.37 5.52
C VAL A 30 3.91 24.77 4.25
N PRO A 31 5.24 24.66 4.20
CA PRO A 31 5.96 24.96 2.97
C PRO A 31 5.53 24.02 1.84
N THR A 32 5.36 24.56 0.64
CA THR A 32 4.79 23.83 -0.52
C THR A 32 5.58 22.57 -0.90
N TYR A 33 6.88 22.51 -0.57
CA TYR A 33 7.73 21.33 -0.77
C TYR A 33 7.39 20.16 0.16
N VAL A 34 6.77 20.40 1.33
CA VAL A 34 6.32 19.36 2.27
C VAL A 34 4.87 18.95 1.99
N GLU A 35 4.02 19.89 1.60
CA GLU A 35 2.60 19.63 1.33
C GLU A 35 2.37 18.68 0.14
N ARG A 36 3.15 18.84 -0.95
CA ARG A 36 3.05 18.00 -2.14
C ARG A 36 3.26 16.49 -1.84
N PRO A 37 4.36 16.07 -1.16
CA PRO A 37 4.53 14.68 -0.74
C PRO A 37 3.44 14.19 0.22
N LEU A 38 2.98 15.04 1.15
CA LEU A 38 1.96 14.67 2.13
C LEU A 38 0.63 14.28 1.48
N ARG A 39 0.27 14.89 0.34
CA ARG A 39 -0.91 14.49 -0.45
C ARG A 39 -0.80 13.08 -1.06
N LEU A 40 0.42 12.54 -1.19
CA LEU A 40 0.68 11.22 -1.76
C LEU A 40 0.80 10.11 -0.70
N VAL A 41 0.57 10.41 0.59
CA VAL A 41 0.68 9.43 1.67
C VAL A 41 -0.28 8.27 1.47
N ALA A 42 -1.55 8.53 1.20
CA ALA A 42 -2.54 7.47 1.00
C ALA A 42 -2.17 6.47 -0.12
N PRO A 43 -1.88 6.91 -1.37
CA PRO A 43 -1.46 5.99 -2.41
C PRO A 43 -0.08 5.35 -2.12
N ALA A 44 0.84 6.06 -1.46
CA ALA A 44 2.14 5.50 -1.07
C ALA A 44 2.01 4.37 -0.05
N VAL A 45 1.10 4.49 0.92
CA VAL A 45 0.84 3.44 1.92
C VAL A 45 0.28 2.19 1.24
N ILE A 46 -0.66 2.35 0.29
CA ILE A 46 -1.19 1.21 -0.47
C ILE A 46 -0.07 0.53 -1.26
N ALA A 47 0.78 1.31 -1.93
CA ALA A 47 1.94 0.77 -2.65
C ALA A 47 2.93 0.07 -1.70
N ALA A 48 3.18 0.63 -0.52
CA ALA A 48 4.07 0.06 0.48
C ALA A 48 3.57 -1.28 1.06
N ILE A 49 2.26 -1.51 1.06
CA ILE A 49 1.67 -2.79 1.47
C ILE A 49 1.65 -3.80 0.31
N ALA A 50 1.32 -3.35 -0.90
CA ALA A 50 1.17 -4.23 -2.07
C ALA A 50 2.51 -4.68 -2.67
N ILE A 51 3.52 -3.79 -2.75
CA ILE A 51 4.81 -4.08 -3.41
C ILE A 51 5.56 -5.25 -2.72
N PRO A 52 5.70 -5.30 -1.38
CA PRO A 52 6.38 -6.42 -0.72
C PRO A 52 5.67 -7.75 -1.00
N GLU A 53 4.34 -7.74 -1.02
CA GLU A 53 3.54 -8.92 -1.29
C GLU A 53 3.72 -9.46 -2.72
N LEU A 54 4.05 -8.59 -3.67
CA LEU A 54 4.38 -8.94 -5.05
C LEU A 54 5.83 -9.40 -5.22
N VAL A 55 6.79 -8.67 -4.63
CA VAL A 55 8.23 -8.85 -4.88
C VAL A 55 8.85 -9.89 -3.95
N ALA A 56 8.37 -9.99 -2.71
CA ALA A 56 8.94 -10.84 -1.68
C ALA A 56 7.84 -11.52 -0.84
N PRO A 57 6.96 -12.35 -1.44
CA PRO A 57 5.87 -13.00 -0.74
C PRO A 57 6.34 -13.86 0.45
N ASP A 58 7.49 -14.52 0.33
CA ASP A 58 8.08 -15.38 1.38
C ASP A 58 9.18 -14.67 2.19
N GLY A 59 9.27 -13.34 2.09
CA GLY A 59 10.31 -12.54 2.76
C GLY A 59 11.67 -12.53 2.04
N VAL A 60 11.81 -13.27 0.94
CA VAL A 60 12.97 -13.23 0.04
C VAL A 60 12.56 -12.55 -1.26
N VAL A 61 13.44 -11.72 -1.83
CA VAL A 61 13.17 -11.01 -3.08
C VAL A 61 13.17 -12.01 -4.25
N HIS A 62 11.99 -12.26 -4.82
CA HIS A 62 11.76 -13.16 -5.96
C HIS A 62 11.44 -12.35 -7.21
N ILE A 63 12.47 -11.76 -7.83
CA ILE A 63 12.37 -11.10 -9.14
C ILE A 63 12.71 -12.13 -10.22
N SER A 64 11.76 -13.02 -10.49
CA SER A 64 11.86 -14.03 -11.53
C SER A 64 10.53 -14.13 -12.27
N PHE A 65 10.56 -14.60 -13.53
CA PHE A 65 9.35 -14.94 -14.28
C PHE A 65 8.55 -16.08 -13.64
N ASP A 66 9.19 -16.83 -12.74
CA ASP A 66 8.55 -17.88 -11.93
C ASP A 66 7.66 -17.30 -10.81
N ASN A 67 7.80 -16.02 -10.48
CA ASN A 67 6.93 -15.38 -9.49
C ASN A 67 5.61 -14.97 -10.17
N LEU A 68 4.64 -15.89 -10.14
CA LEU A 68 3.31 -15.71 -10.72
C LEU A 68 2.61 -14.46 -10.15
N ARG A 69 2.81 -14.14 -8.87
CA ARG A 69 2.21 -12.95 -8.22
C ARG A 69 2.77 -11.66 -8.82
N LEU A 70 4.07 -11.60 -9.07
CA LEU A 70 4.71 -10.44 -9.71
C LEU A 70 4.21 -10.26 -11.15
N LEU A 71 4.09 -11.35 -11.91
CA LEU A 71 3.57 -11.31 -13.28
C LEU A 71 2.09 -10.86 -13.32
N ALA A 72 1.25 -11.44 -12.47
CA ALA A 72 -0.15 -11.03 -12.32
C ALA A 72 -0.28 -9.56 -11.87
N GLY A 73 0.60 -9.12 -10.94
CA GLY A 73 0.67 -7.73 -10.51
C GLY A 73 1.03 -6.77 -11.64
N LEU A 74 1.97 -7.13 -12.51
CA LEU A 74 2.33 -6.34 -13.67
C LEU A 74 1.15 -6.21 -14.66
N ILE A 75 0.43 -7.31 -14.91
CA ILE A 75 -0.77 -7.31 -15.75
C ILE A 75 -1.86 -6.43 -15.12
N ALA A 76 -2.05 -6.51 -13.80
CA ALA A 76 -2.99 -5.66 -13.08
C ALA A 76 -2.63 -4.17 -13.19
N ILE A 77 -1.34 -3.80 -13.13
CA ILE A 77 -0.88 -2.42 -13.33
C ILE A 77 -1.22 -1.92 -14.75
N VAL A 78 -0.99 -2.74 -15.78
CA VAL A 78 -1.34 -2.41 -17.16
C VAL A 78 -2.85 -2.25 -17.33
N ALA A 79 -3.64 -3.12 -16.71
CA ALA A 79 -5.10 -3.04 -16.71
C ALA A 79 -5.59 -1.77 -15.99
N ALA A 80 -4.99 -1.40 -14.86
CA ALA A 80 -5.31 -0.19 -14.14
C ALA A 80 -5.04 1.06 -14.99
N TRP A 81 -3.94 1.07 -15.72
CA TRP A 81 -3.59 2.18 -16.61
C TRP A 81 -4.56 2.34 -17.78
N THR A 82 -5.01 1.21 -18.33
CA THR A 82 -5.87 1.17 -19.53
C THR A 82 -7.33 1.44 -19.19
N THR A 83 -7.85 0.80 -18.15
CA THR A 83 -9.28 0.86 -17.82
C THR A 83 -9.64 1.99 -16.86
N ARG A 84 -8.67 2.54 -16.12
CA ARG A 84 -8.86 3.54 -15.05
C ARG A 84 -9.99 3.17 -14.06
N SER A 85 -10.25 1.88 -13.88
CA SER A 85 -11.35 1.39 -13.05
C SER A 85 -10.87 0.30 -12.11
N ILE A 86 -11.22 0.44 -10.83
CA ILE A 86 -10.77 -0.47 -9.77
C ILE A 86 -11.31 -1.89 -10.01
N GLY A 87 -12.56 -2.01 -10.46
CA GLY A 87 -13.20 -3.30 -10.73
C GLY A 87 -12.49 -4.11 -11.80
N TRP A 88 -12.13 -3.48 -12.94
CA TRP A 88 -11.36 -4.18 -13.99
C TRP A 88 -9.95 -4.52 -13.53
N THR A 89 -9.28 -3.65 -12.78
CA THR A 89 -7.94 -3.95 -12.24
C THR A 89 -7.96 -5.20 -11.37
N ILE A 90 -8.92 -5.30 -10.44
CA ILE A 90 -9.06 -6.46 -9.56
C ILE A 90 -9.42 -7.70 -10.38
N GLY A 91 -10.41 -7.59 -11.27
CA GLY A 91 -10.86 -8.71 -12.10
C GLY A 91 -9.75 -9.27 -12.97
N VAL A 92 -9.04 -8.40 -13.70
CA VAL A 92 -7.93 -8.82 -14.58
C VAL A 92 -6.76 -9.36 -13.76
N GLY A 93 -6.42 -8.73 -12.62
CA GLY A 93 -5.38 -9.23 -11.74
C GLY A 93 -5.68 -10.64 -11.22
N MET A 94 -6.88 -10.86 -10.67
CA MET A 94 -7.31 -12.18 -10.18
C MET A 94 -7.35 -13.23 -11.27
N VAL A 95 -7.96 -12.91 -12.42
CA VAL A 95 -8.03 -13.83 -13.57
C VAL A 95 -6.63 -14.19 -14.07
N SER A 96 -5.72 -13.20 -14.17
CA SER A 96 -4.34 -13.45 -14.60
C SER A 96 -3.60 -14.36 -13.61
N LEU A 97 -3.77 -14.13 -12.30
CA LEU A 97 -3.15 -14.97 -11.28
C LEU A 97 -3.66 -16.41 -11.37
N TRP A 98 -4.98 -16.61 -11.46
CA TRP A 98 -5.57 -17.95 -11.56
C TRP A 98 -5.18 -18.69 -12.84
N ILE A 99 -5.09 -17.99 -13.98
CA ILE A 99 -4.65 -18.61 -15.23
C ILE A 99 -3.18 -19.03 -15.12
N LEU A 100 -2.33 -18.19 -14.54
CA LEU A 100 -0.92 -18.51 -14.34
C LEU A 100 -0.76 -19.70 -13.38
N ASP A 101 -1.48 -19.70 -12.27
CA ASP A 101 -1.48 -20.77 -11.26
C ASP A 101 -2.04 -22.10 -11.79
N TRP A 102 -2.97 -22.05 -12.75
CA TRP A 102 -3.50 -23.25 -13.40
C TRP A 102 -2.54 -23.84 -14.45
N LEU A 103 -1.67 -23.00 -15.05
CA LEU A 103 -0.80 -23.40 -16.15
C LEU A 103 0.56 -23.98 -15.68
N LEU A 104 1.03 -23.57 -14.50
CA LEU A 104 2.33 -23.93 -13.90
C LEU A 104 2.16 -24.95 -12.77
#